data_AF-A0A3P8KDD7-F1
#
_entry.id   AF-A0A3P8KDD7-F1
#
_cell.length_a   1.000
_cell.length_b   1.000
_cell.length_c   1.000
_cell.angle_alpha   90.00
_cell.angle_beta   90.00
_cell.angle_gamma   90.00
#
_symmetry.space_group_name_H-M   'P 1'
#
loop_
_entity.id
_entity.type
_entity.pdbx_description
1 polymer ?
#
loop_
_entity_poly.entity_id
_entity_poly.type
_entity_poly.pdbx_seq_one_letter_code
_entity_poly.pdbx_strand_id
1 'polypeptide(L)'
;MAVYYIIGDPIAGVMKWLSVWLGNMQGTSFIILGTILGCMIAVDMGGPLNKTAFFFAVALISTNPQLMAAVAAADCTPPLGLALATFLFKGIFNDVEREAGKPAVIMGAMGITEGAIPFAAADPVRVIPAIMLGSAVAAVLSLWFGATNAAPWGGLIVLPVVSNHFGYLVSVAAGTVTTAVAVKILKTVIKPRA
;
A
#
# COMPACT_ATOMS: atom_id res chain seq x y z
N MET A 1 -22.06 -24.22 -2.94
CA MET A 1 -22.37 -24.34 -1.50
C MET A 1 -21.14 -24.64 -0.65
N ALA A 2 -20.34 -25.70 -0.92
CA ALA A 2 -19.15 -26.02 -0.11
C ALA A 2 -18.06 -24.92 -0.09
N VAL A 3 -17.76 -24.30 -1.24
CA VAL A 3 -16.79 -23.18 -1.32
C VAL A 3 -17.24 -21.97 -0.48
N TYR A 4 -18.55 -21.72 -0.39
CA TYR A 4 -19.11 -20.60 0.38
C TYR A 4 -18.96 -20.81 1.89
N TYR A 5 -19.39 -21.97 2.40
CA TYR A 5 -19.38 -22.24 3.85
C TYR A 5 -18.01 -22.63 4.42
N ILE A 6 -17.13 -23.25 3.62
CA ILE A 6 -15.84 -23.77 4.12
C ILE A 6 -14.71 -22.76 3.96
N ILE A 7 -14.77 -21.91 2.93
CA ILE A 7 -13.71 -20.94 2.62
C ILE A 7 -14.23 -19.51 2.80
N GLY A 8 -15.41 -19.20 2.27
CA GLY A 8 -16.00 -17.86 2.34
C GLY A 8 -16.30 -17.39 3.76
N ASP A 9 -17.07 -18.16 4.53
CA ASP A 9 -17.48 -17.77 5.90
C ASP A 9 -16.30 -17.58 6.86
N PRO A 10 -15.27 -18.45 6.90
CA PRO A 10 -14.10 -18.22 7.76
C PRO A 10 -13.32 -16.96 7.37
N ILE A 11 -13.12 -16.71 6.07
CA ILE A 11 -12.43 -15.52 5.59
C ILE A 11 -13.23 -14.27 5.98
N ALA A 12 -14.54 -14.27 5.74
CA ALA A 12 -15.42 -13.16 6.13
C ALA A 12 -15.38 -12.90 7.64
N GLY A 13 -15.33 -13.96 8.46
CA GLY A 13 -15.16 -13.86 9.91
C GLY A 13 -13.87 -13.15 10.31
N VAL A 14 -12.74 -13.53 9.68
CA VAL A 14 -11.44 -12.88 9.92
C VAL A 14 -11.46 -11.41 9.49
N MET A 15 -12.02 -11.09 8.33
CA MET A 15 -12.09 -9.71 7.85
C MET A 15 -12.98 -8.84 8.74
N LYS A 16 -14.10 -9.38 9.23
CA LYS A 16 -14.95 -8.69 10.22
C LYS A 16 -14.20 -8.44 11.52
N TRP A 17 -13.48 -9.43 12.03
CA TRP A 17 -12.67 -9.30 13.24
C TRP A 17 -11.59 -8.22 13.07
N LEU A 18 -10.87 -8.23 11.95
CA LEU A 18 -9.85 -7.22 11.62
C LEU A 18 -10.44 -5.80 11.59
N SER A 19 -11.60 -5.61 10.96
CA SER A 19 -12.28 -4.31 10.92
C SER A 19 -12.68 -3.81 12.31
N VAL A 20 -13.21 -4.70 13.17
CA VAL A 20 -13.55 -4.35 14.57
C VAL A 20 -12.27 -4.03 15.36
N TRP A 21 -11.21 -4.80 15.17
CA TRP A 21 -9.93 -4.58 15.83
C TRP A 21 -9.31 -3.23 15.44
N LEU A 22 -9.29 -2.89 14.15
CA LEU A 22 -8.86 -1.56 13.68
C LEU A 22 -9.75 -0.43 14.23
N GLY A 23 -11.06 -0.68 14.37
CA GLY A 23 -12.01 0.25 15.01
C GLY A 23 -11.62 0.59 16.45
N ASN A 24 -11.22 -0.41 17.23
CA ASN A 24 -10.75 -0.24 18.60
C ASN A 24 -9.38 0.45 18.71
N MET A 25 -8.64 0.58 17.60
CA MET A 25 -7.37 1.31 17.54
C MET A 25 -7.54 2.80 17.23
N GLN A 26 -8.74 3.26 16.87
CA GLN A 26 -9.02 4.67 16.67
C GLN A 26 -8.76 5.43 17.98
N GLY A 27 -7.81 6.37 17.96
CA GLY A 27 -7.33 7.09 19.16
C GLY A 27 -6.01 6.58 19.74
N THR A 28 -5.47 5.47 19.22
CA THR A 28 -4.06 5.05 19.48
C THR A 28 -3.10 5.98 18.73
N SER A 29 -1.79 5.84 18.99
CA SER A 29 -0.72 6.50 18.22
C SER A 29 -0.93 6.35 16.71
N PHE A 30 -0.99 7.49 16.01
CA PHE A 30 -1.11 7.54 14.54
C PHE A 30 0.03 6.79 13.84
N ILE A 31 1.20 6.69 14.49
CA ILE A 31 2.35 5.94 13.97
C ILE A 31 2.02 4.45 13.91
N ILE A 32 1.44 3.90 14.98
CA ILE A 32 1.08 2.47 15.06
C ILE A 32 -0.03 2.17 14.06
N LEU A 33 -1.11 2.95 14.08
CA LEU A 33 -2.25 2.74 13.20
C LEU A 33 -1.87 2.91 11.72
N GLY A 34 -1.11 3.96 11.40
CA GLY A 34 -0.62 4.20 10.04
C GLY A 34 0.28 3.07 9.54
N THR A 35 1.17 2.55 10.40
CA THR A 35 2.05 1.42 10.05
C THR A 35 1.23 0.17 9.72
N ILE A 36 0.25 -0.16 10.55
CA ILE A 36 -0.62 -1.33 10.34
C ILE A 36 -1.42 -1.17 9.05
N LEU A 37 -2.08 -0.04 8.84
CA LEU A 37 -2.87 0.21 7.64
C LEU A 37 -2.01 0.16 6.37
N GLY A 38 -0.85 0.83 6.37
CA GLY A 38 0.07 0.79 5.24
C GLY A 38 0.57 -0.62 4.92
N CYS A 39 0.92 -1.40 5.94
CA CYS A 39 1.31 -2.80 5.78
C CYS A 39 0.17 -3.67 5.22
N MET A 40 -1.05 -3.54 5.76
CA MET A 40 -2.22 -4.30 5.29
C MET A 40 -2.58 -3.98 3.84
N ILE A 41 -2.43 -2.72 3.44
CA ILE A 41 -2.64 -2.29 2.06
C ILE A 41 -1.65 -2.93 1.10
N ALA A 42 -0.37 -3.01 1.47
CA ALA A 42 0.66 -3.48 0.55
C ALA A 42 0.82 -5.01 0.49
N VAL A 43 0.56 -5.72 1.59
CA VAL A 43 1.02 -7.11 1.79
C VAL A 43 0.55 -8.10 0.73
N ASP A 44 -0.67 -7.93 0.23
CA ASP A 44 -1.29 -8.83 -0.75
C ASP A 44 -1.69 -8.12 -2.06
N MET A 45 -1.22 -6.88 -2.25
CA MET A 45 -1.36 -6.09 -3.48
C MET A 45 -2.79 -6.07 -4.07
N GLY A 46 -3.80 -5.92 -3.21
CA GLY A 46 -5.21 -5.88 -3.60
C GLY A 46 -6.03 -7.09 -3.15
N GLY A 47 -5.44 -7.98 -2.34
CA GLY A 47 -6.12 -9.12 -1.76
C GLY A 47 -7.02 -8.78 -0.55
N PRO A 48 -7.46 -9.81 0.20
CA PRO A 48 -8.42 -9.65 1.29
C PRO A 48 -7.97 -8.70 2.42
N LEU A 49 -6.67 -8.66 2.74
CA LEU A 49 -6.15 -7.79 3.79
C LEU A 49 -6.13 -6.32 3.32
N ASN A 50 -5.71 -6.07 2.08
CA ASN A 50 -5.82 -4.74 1.47
C ASN A 50 -7.26 -4.26 1.48
N LYS A 51 -8.20 -5.05 0.94
CA LYS A 51 -9.60 -4.64 0.86
C LYS A 51 -10.24 -4.43 2.22
N THR A 52 -9.82 -5.18 3.24
CA THR A 52 -10.31 -4.98 4.61
C THR A 52 -9.84 -3.64 5.19
N ALA A 53 -8.55 -3.31 5.05
CA ALA A 53 -8.04 -2.01 5.48
C ALA A 53 -8.68 -0.85 4.69
N PHE A 54 -8.86 -1.04 3.38
CA PHE A 54 -9.50 -0.06 2.51
C PHE A 54 -10.96 0.18 2.90
N PHE A 55 -11.78 -0.87 3.01
CA PHE A 55 -13.18 -0.72 3.38
C PHE A 55 -13.37 -0.24 4.81
N PHE A 56 -12.45 -0.58 5.71
CA PHE A 56 -12.40 0.03 7.04
C PHE A 56 -12.24 1.55 6.96
N ALA A 57 -11.29 2.05 6.16
CA ALA A 57 -11.10 3.49 5.97
C ALA A 57 -12.28 4.15 5.24
N VAL A 58 -12.86 3.50 4.23
CA VAL A 58 -14.07 3.97 3.52
C VAL A 58 -15.24 4.15 4.48
N ALA A 59 -15.47 3.19 5.38
CA ALA A 59 -16.56 3.26 6.36
C ALA A 59 -16.43 4.44 7.34
N LEU A 60 -15.23 5.02 7.44
CA LEU A 60 -14.91 6.11 8.36
C LEU A 60 -14.69 7.44 7.66
N ILE A 61 -14.93 7.56 6.34
CA ILE A 61 -14.74 8.83 5.62
C ILE A 61 -15.50 9.98 6.27
N SER A 62 -16.71 9.75 6.78
CA SER A 62 -17.56 10.81 7.37
C SER A 62 -17.09 11.28 8.75
N THR A 63 -16.34 10.45 9.49
CA THR A 63 -15.95 10.74 10.89
C THR A 63 -14.44 10.87 11.06
N ASN A 64 -13.65 10.23 10.20
CA ASN A 64 -12.18 10.19 10.22
C ASN A 64 -11.61 10.05 8.79
N PRO A 65 -11.81 11.07 7.92
CA PRO A 65 -11.33 11.05 6.53
C PRO A 65 -9.80 11.02 6.39
N GLN A 66 -9.05 11.21 7.49
CA GLN A 66 -7.60 11.05 7.53
C GLN A 66 -7.17 9.60 7.29
N LEU A 67 -7.94 8.62 7.77
CA LEU A 67 -7.66 7.21 7.55
C LEU A 67 -7.77 6.86 6.06
N MET A 68 -8.74 7.45 5.37
CA MET A 68 -8.90 7.29 3.92
C MET A 68 -7.73 7.93 3.17
N ALA A 69 -7.21 9.08 3.59
CA ALA A 69 -6.01 9.66 2.99
C ALA A 69 -4.75 8.81 3.23
N ALA A 70 -4.63 8.20 4.41
CA ALA A 70 -3.51 7.33 4.75
C ALA A 70 -3.50 6.07 3.88
N VAL A 71 -4.64 5.39 3.77
CA VAL A 71 -4.81 4.24 2.88
C VAL A 71 -4.59 4.65 1.42
N ALA A 72 -5.19 5.76 0.98
CA ALA A 72 -5.05 6.22 -0.39
C ALA A 72 -3.59 6.49 -0.76
N ALA A 73 -2.78 7.05 0.15
CA ALA A 73 -1.36 7.27 -0.07
C ALA A 73 -0.56 5.95 -0.08
N ALA A 74 -0.94 4.99 0.77
CA ALA A 74 -0.33 3.67 0.83
C ALA A 74 -0.62 2.80 -0.39
N ASP A 75 -1.75 2.99 -1.08
CA ASP A 75 -2.11 2.24 -2.30
C ASP A 75 -1.20 2.60 -3.49
N CYS A 76 -0.78 3.86 -3.61
CA CYS A 76 0.06 4.29 -4.73
C CYS A 76 1.49 3.76 -4.63
N THR A 77 2.01 3.60 -3.41
CA THR A 77 3.45 3.48 -3.17
C THR A 77 4.08 2.14 -3.59
N PRO A 78 3.40 0.98 -3.55
CA PRO A 78 3.96 -0.26 -4.06
C PRO A 78 4.30 -0.19 -5.56
N PRO A 79 3.35 0.07 -6.47
CA PRO A 79 3.65 0.13 -7.90
C PRO A 79 4.51 1.34 -8.28
N LEU A 80 4.30 2.53 -7.70
CA LEU A 80 5.16 3.70 -7.99
C LEU A 80 6.60 3.45 -7.55
N GLY A 81 6.79 2.87 -6.37
CA GLY A 81 8.12 2.61 -5.82
C GLY A 81 8.87 1.56 -6.61
N LEU A 82 8.19 0.50 -7.04
CA LEU A 82 8.77 -0.52 -7.90
C LEU A 82 9.08 0.02 -9.29
N ALA A 83 8.18 0.79 -9.90
CA ALA A 83 8.46 1.48 -11.16
C ALA A 83 9.70 2.38 -11.05
N LEU A 84 9.77 3.21 -10.02
CA LEU A 84 10.93 4.05 -9.74
C LEU A 84 12.21 3.22 -9.58
N ALA A 85 12.15 2.11 -8.84
CA ALA A 85 13.28 1.20 -8.67
C ALA A 85 13.75 0.62 -10.01
N THR A 86 12.83 0.25 -10.91
CA THR A 86 13.22 -0.25 -12.24
C THR A 86 13.93 0.80 -13.08
N PHE A 87 13.59 2.08 -12.95
CA PHE A 87 14.25 3.14 -13.69
C PHE A 87 15.63 3.48 -13.12
N LEU A 88 15.77 3.52 -11.79
CA LEU A 88 17.00 3.91 -11.12
C LEU A 88 18.02 2.77 -10.96
N PHE A 89 17.55 1.55 -10.72
CA PHE A 89 18.37 0.41 -10.33
C PHE A 89 18.20 -0.77 -11.29
N LYS A 90 18.13 -0.51 -12.60
CA LYS A 90 17.91 -1.51 -13.66
C LYS A 90 18.64 -2.84 -13.47
N GLY A 91 19.89 -2.81 -12.98
CA GLY A 91 20.73 -4.00 -12.79
C GLY A 91 20.22 -5.04 -11.78
N ILE A 92 19.28 -4.71 -10.89
CA ILE A 92 18.72 -5.66 -9.91
C ILE A 92 17.43 -6.34 -10.40
N PHE A 93 16.95 -5.98 -11.59
CA PHE A 93 15.70 -6.46 -12.17
C PHE A 93 15.96 -7.23 -13.46
N ASN A 94 15.19 -8.29 -13.69
CA ASN A 94 15.15 -8.98 -14.98
C ASN A 94 14.31 -8.19 -16.01
N ASP A 95 14.29 -8.64 -17.27
CA ASP A 95 13.61 -7.90 -18.33
C ASP A 95 12.08 -7.87 -18.16
N VAL A 96 11.48 -8.92 -17.59
CA VAL A 96 10.04 -8.95 -17.29
C VAL A 96 9.68 -7.91 -16.23
N GLU A 97 10.47 -7.81 -15.17
CA GLU A 97 10.29 -6.80 -14.12
C GLU A 97 10.48 -5.37 -14.66
N ARG A 98 11.48 -5.16 -15.53
CA ARG A 98 11.72 -3.84 -16.15
C ARG A 98 10.56 -3.42 -17.06
N GLU A 99 10.02 -4.35 -17.84
CA GLU A 99 8.86 -4.08 -18.69
C GLU A 99 7.59 -3.85 -17.86
N ALA A 100 7.42 -4.57 -16.74
CA ALA A 100 6.33 -4.33 -15.79
C ALA A 100 6.42 -2.96 -15.09
N GLY A 101 7.60 -2.36 -15.01
CA GLY A 101 7.80 -1.02 -14.42
C GLY A 101 7.06 0.10 -15.16
N LYS A 102 6.89 -0.02 -16.48
CA LYS A 102 6.20 0.99 -17.31
C LYS A 102 4.70 1.12 -16.96
N PRO A 103 3.89 0.03 -17.00
CA PRO A 103 2.49 0.12 -16.60
C PRO A 103 2.31 0.38 -15.09
N ALA A 104 3.27 -0.03 -14.26
CA ALA A 104 3.22 0.22 -12.81
C ALA A 104 3.19 1.72 -12.45
N VAL A 105 3.76 2.61 -13.26
CA VAL A 105 3.64 4.07 -13.07
C VAL A 105 2.17 4.50 -13.09
N ILE A 106 1.45 4.08 -14.14
CA ILE A 106 0.04 4.47 -14.33
C ILE A 106 -0.81 3.80 -13.26
N MET A 107 -0.62 2.50 -13.01
CA MET A 107 -1.36 1.78 -11.97
C MET A 107 -1.18 2.43 -10.60
N GLY A 108 0.05 2.79 -10.25
CA GLY A 108 0.31 3.50 -9.00
C GLY A 108 -0.32 4.88 -8.92
N ALA A 109 -0.26 5.66 -9.99
CA ALA A 109 -0.96 6.94 -10.05
C ALA A 109 -2.49 6.77 -9.88
N MET A 110 -3.05 5.65 -10.32
CA MET A 110 -4.47 5.32 -10.18
C MET A 110 -4.85 4.66 -8.85
N GLY A 111 -3.87 4.38 -7.98
CA GLY A 111 -4.13 3.69 -6.71
C GLY A 111 -4.39 2.19 -6.88
N ILE A 112 -3.88 1.60 -7.96
CA ILE A 112 -4.01 0.18 -8.29
C ILE A 112 -2.74 -0.52 -7.79
N THR A 113 -2.80 -1.07 -6.59
CA THR A 113 -1.69 -1.78 -5.93
C THR A 113 -1.20 -3.01 -6.69
N GLU A 114 -2.06 -3.59 -7.51
CA GLU A 114 -1.86 -4.81 -8.30
C GLU A 114 -0.70 -4.67 -9.30
N GLY A 115 -0.31 -3.45 -9.66
CA GLY A 115 0.89 -3.19 -10.46
C GLY A 115 2.19 -3.70 -9.83
N ALA A 116 2.19 -4.02 -8.54
CA ALA A 116 3.30 -4.64 -7.83
C ALA A 116 3.35 -6.18 -7.97
N ILE A 117 2.26 -6.84 -8.41
CA ILE A 117 2.17 -8.31 -8.49
C ILE A 117 3.29 -8.92 -9.35
N PRO A 118 3.63 -8.41 -10.54
CA PRO A 118 4.70 -9.02 -11.36
C PRO A 118 6.05 -9.07 -10.65
N PHE A 119 6.34 -8.07 -9.82
CA PHE A 119 7.57 -7.99 -9.03
C PHE A 119 7.53 -8.95 -7.84
N ALA A 120 6.41 -8.97 -7.11
CA ALA A 120 6.23 -9.86 -5.97
C ALA A 120 6.19 -11.33 -6.38
N ALA A 121 5.67 -11.65 -7.57
CA ALA A 121 5.70 -13.01 -8.12
C ALA A 121 7.12 -13.45 -8.47
N ALA A 122 7.97 -12.52 -8.95
CA ALA A 122 9.36 -12.81 -9.27
C ALA A 122 10.24 -12.96 -8.01
N ASP A 123 10.01 -12.15 -6.98
CA ASP A 123 10.84 -12.15 -5.76
C ASP A 123 10.04 -11.75 -4.51
N PRO A 124 9.15 -12.63 -4.00
CA PRO A 124 8.20 -12.27 -2.94
C PRO A 124 8.89 -11.90 -1.62
N VAL A 125 9.96 -12.63 -1.28
CA VAL A 125 10.70 -12.47 -0.02
C VAL A 125 11.31 -11.08 0.11
N ARG A 126 11.70 -10.47 -1.01
CA ARG A 126 12.38 -9.16 -1.02
C ARG A 126 11.44 -8.02 -1.38
N VAL A 127 10.45 -8.27 -2.24
CA VAL A 127 9.52 -7.24 -2.71
C VAL A 127 8.43 -6.95 -1.69
N ILE A 128 7.79 -7.97 -1.09
CA ILE A 128 6.67 -7.76 -0.16
C ILE A 128 7.09 -6.92 1.06
N PRO A 129 8.22 -7.21 1.75
CA PRO A 129 8.66 -6.36 2.85
C PRO A 129 9.02 -4.93 2.41
N ALA A 130 9.57 -4.75 1.20
CA ALA A 130 9.92 -3.43 0.68
C ALA A 130 8.67 -2.55 0.44
N ILE A 131 7.64 -3.10 -0.18
CA ILE A 131 6.40 -2.37 -0.45
C ILE A 131 5.62 -2.09 0.84
N MET A 132 5.62 -3.03 1.79
CA MET A 132 5.01 -2.81 3.12
C MET A 132 5.69 -1.66 3.87
N LEU A 133 7.02 -1.60 3.83
CA LEU A 133 7.78 -0.51 4.45
C LEU A 133 7.42 0.85 3.84
N GLY A 134 7.39 0.95 2.50
CA GLY A 134 7.05 2.21 1.83
C GLY A 134 5.61 2.65 2.05
N SER A 135 4.65 1.71 2.01
CA SER A 135 3.24 2.00 2.31
C SER A 135 3.02 2.39 3.77
N ALA A 136 3.73 1.78 4.72
CA ALA A 136 3.72 2.20 6.12
C ALA A 136 4.23 3.64 6.29
N VAL A 137 5.35 3.99 5.64
CA VAL A 137 5.88 5.37 5.67
C VAL A 137 4.87 6.36 5.07
N ALA A 138 4.27 6.06 3.93
CA ALA A 138 3.27 6.92 3.32
C ALA A 138 2.03 7.11 4.20
N ALA A 139 1.49 6.03 4.77
CA ALA A 139 0.33 6.10 5.66
C ALA A 139 0.63 6.92 6.92
N VAL A 140 1.77 6.67 7.58
CA VAL A 140 2.17 7.41 8.79
C VAL A 140 2.38 8.90 8.50
N LEU A 141 3.06 9.24 7.40
CA LEU A 141 3.26 10.64 7.02
C LEU A 141 1.95 11.32 6.64
N SER A 142 1.05 10.64 5.93
CA SER A 142 -0.25 11.18 5.55
C SER A 142 -1.09 11.53 6.78
N LEU A 143 -1.09 10.64 7.79
CA LEU A 143 -1.71 10.91 9.10
C LEU A 143 -1.02 12.03 9.86
N TRP A 144 0.32 12.08 9.84
CA TRP A 144 1.09 13.12 10.53
C TRP A 144 0.85 14.51 9.95
N PHE A 145 0.78 14.63 8.63
CA PHE A 145 0.42 15.87 7.94
C PHE A 145 -1.07 16.20 8.03
N GLY A 146 -1.90 15.29 8.55
CA GLY A 146 -3.34 15.48 8.68
C GLY A 146 -4.06 15.62 7.33
N ALA A 147 -3.56 14.97 6.28
CA ALA A 147 -4.27 14.92 5.00
C ALA A 147 -5.60 14.18 5.17
N THR A 148 -6.65 14.63 4.48
CA THR A 148 -7.97 13.98 4.47
C THR A 148 -8.37 13.66 3.05
N ASN A 149 -9.11 12.56 2.84
CA ASN A 149 -9.65 12.16 1.55
C ASN A 149 -11.15 11.88 1.69
N ALA A 150 -11.97 12.58 0.89
CA ALA A 150 -13.43 12.44 0.92
C ALA A 150 -13.95 11.38 -0.08
N ALA A 151 -13.10 10.82 -0.94
CA ALA A 151 -13.50 9.81 -1.93
C ALA A 151 -13.07 8.40 -1.51
N PRO A 152 -13.90 7.37 -1.77
CA PRO A 152 -13.57 5.96 -1.52
C PRO A 152 -12.66 5.42 -2.62
N TRP A 153 -11.50 6.06 -2.83
CA TRP A 153 -10.53 5.70 -3.86
C TRP A 153 -9.10 6.05 -3.41
N GLY A 154 -8.09 5.36 -3.96
CA GLY A 154 -6.67 5.55 -3.65
C GLY A 154 -5.88 6.22 -4.79
N GLY A 155 -4.58 6.46 -4.59
CA GLY A 155 -3.74 6.97 -5.68
C GLY A 155 -3.71 8.49 -5.84
N LEU A 156 -2.93 8.96 -6.82
CA LEU A 156 -2.82 10.39 -7.14
C LEU A 156 -4.09 10.96 -7.78
N ILE A 157 -4.98 10.12 -8.29
CA ILE A 157 -6.26 10.56 -8.86
C ILE A 157 -7.19 11.21 -7.82
N VAL A 158 -7.02 10.91 -6.53
CA VAL A 158 -7.83 11.56 -5.48
C VAL A 158 -7.29 12.93 -5.07
N LEU A 159 -6.18 13.40 -5.64
CA LEU A 159 -5.63 14.73 -5.32
C LEU A 159 -6.67 15.86 -5.33
N PRO A 160 -7.60 15.97 -6.31
CA PRO A 160 -8.57 17.07 -6.34
C PRO A 160 -9.54 17.10 -5.15
N VAL A 161 -9.70 15.99 -4.44
CA VAL A 161 -10.62 15.84 -3.29
C VAL A 161 -9.88 15.64 -1.97
N VAL A 162 -8.55 15.71 -1.99
CA VAL A 162 -7.69 15.68 -0.80
C VAL A 162 -7.52 17.09 -0.24
N SER A 163 -7.47 17.25 1.08
CA SER A 163 -7.28 18.56 1.72
C SER A 163 -5.81 19.05 1.69
N ASN A 164 -4.95 18.52 2.57
CA ASN A 164 -3.53 18.87 2.63
C ASN A 164 -2.77 18.23 1.46
N HIS A 165 -2.93 18.80 0.27
CA HIS A 165 -2.34 18.34 -0.99
C HIS A 165 -0.83 18.17 -0.88
N PHE A 166 -0.15 19.16 -0.27
CA PHE A 166 1.30 19.12 -0.11
C PHE A 166 1.73 17.96 0.79
N GLY A 167 1.11 17.83 1.97
CA GLY A 167 1.39 16.73 2.89
C GLY A 167 1.12 15.36 2.27
N TYR A 168 0.03 15.23 1.52
CA TYR A 168 -0.29 13.99 0.81
C TYR A 168 0.74 13.66 -0.29
N LEU A 169 1.12 14.61 -1.13
CA LEU A 169 2.14 14.43 -2.16
C LEU A 169 3.51 14.07 -1.57
N VAL A 170 3.93 14.73 -0.49
CA VAL A 170 5.16 14.41 0.23
C VAL A 170 5.09 12.99 0.80
N SER A 171 3.95 12.58 1.33
CA SER A 171 3.76 11.23 1.88
C SER A 171 3.88 10.15 0.80
N VAL A 172 3.21 10.34 -0.35
CA VAL A 172 3.31 9.43 -1.50
C VAL A 172 4.74 9.38 -2.04
N ALA A 173 5.41 10.53 -2.19
CA ALA A 173 6.79 10.59 -2.64
C ALA A 173 7.75 9.88 -1.68
N ALA A 174 7.61 10.13 -0.37
CA ALA A 174 8.44 9.52 0.65
C ALA A 174 8.25 8.00 0.70
N GLY A 175 7.01 7.50 0.63
CA GLY A 175 6.73 6.06 0.55
C GLY A 175 7.26 5.43 -0.74
N THR A 176 7.11 6.11 -1.87
CA THR A 176 7.62 5.67 -3.18
C THR A 176 9.14 5.51 -3.17
N VAL A 177 9.86 6.52 -2.65
CA VAL A 177 11.32 6.48 -2.50
C VAL A 177 11.71 5.39 -1.51
N THR A 178 10.98 5.25 -0.40
CA THR A 178 11.23 4.22 0.62
C THR A 178 11.11 2.82 0.02
N THR A 179 10.05 2.53 -0.72
CA THR A 179 9.89 1.25 -1.46
C THR A 179 11.07 1.02 -2.40
N ALA A 180 11.46 2.02 -3.20
CA ALA A 180 12.52 1.88 -4.19
C ALA A 180 13.89 1.60 -3.56
N VAL A 181 14.21 2.28 -2.46
CA VAL A 181 15.45 2.08 -1.71
C VAL A 181 15.41 0.75 -0.98
N ALA A 182 14.29 0.39 -0.35
CA ALA A 182 14.14 -0.87 0.38
C ALA A 182 14.32 -2.08 -0.55
N VAL A 183 13.67 -2.09 -1.72
CA VAL A 183 13.81 -3.21 -2.66
C VAL A 183 15.24 -3.32 -3.19
N LYS A 184 15.92 -2.19 -3.43
CA LYS A 184 17.35 -2.18 -3.79
C LYS A 184 18.21 -2.82 -2.72
N ILE A 185 18.05 -2.40 -1.47
CA ILE A 185 18.82 -2.94 -0.33
C ILE A 185 18.54 -4.43 -0.18
N LEU A 186 17.27 -4.84 -0.14
CA LEU A 186 16.91 -6.24 0.07
C LEU A 186 17.42 -7.15 -1.06
N LYS A 187 17.29 -6.73 -2.33
CA LYS A 187 17.82 -7.48 -3.48
C LYS A 187 19.34 -7.55 -3.55
N THR A 188 20.06 -6.61 -2.93
CA THR A 188 21.53 -6.61 -2.92
C THR A 188 22.14 -7.32 -1.71
N VAL A 189 21.48 -7.25 -0.55
CA VAL A 189 21.96 -7.88 0.70
C VAL A 189 21.58 -9.35 0.77
N ILE A 190 20.35 -9.69 0.40
CA ILE A 190 19.85 -11.06 0.46
C ILE A 190 20.20 -11.76 -0.85
N LYS A 191 21.39 -12.36 -0.93
CA LYS A 191 21.80 -13.14 -2.13
C LYS A 191 20.76 -14.24 -2.46
N PRO A 192 20.55 -14.57 -3.74
CA PRO A 192 19.77 -15.74 -4.12
C PRO A 192 20.36 -16.97 -3.43
N ARG A 193 19.51 -17.84 -2.88
CA ARG A 193 19.95 -19.17 -2.47
C ARG A 193 20.32 -19.89 -3.77
N ALA A 194 21.61 -20.18 -3.94
CA ALA A 194 22.14 -20.91 -5.09
C ALA A 194 21.52 -22.30 -5.21
#